data_AF-A0A1G8P3W4-F1
#
_entry.id   AF-A0A1G8P3W4-F1
#
_cell.length_a   1.000
_cell.length_b   1.000
_cell.length_c   1.000
_cell.angle_alpha   90.00
_cell.angle_beta   90.00
_cell.angle_gamma   90.00
#
_symmetry.space_group_name_H-M   'P 1'
#
loop_
_entity.id
_entity.type
_entity.pdbx_description
1 polymer ?
#
loop_
_entity_poly.entity_id
_entity_poly.type
_entity_poly.pdbx_seq_one_letter_code
_entity_poly.pdbx_strand_id
1 'polypeptide(L)'
;MADFIEWCSFLGAWLLVAGALFQAILELREQDLRRDEMIELSTTLPKVEPVSAWWWILPPLHLWLQRRRNEASRQRLLNQLSDEAMEGLLTFMNKARGWFIVGSGGLLLAVAETWGLTEKYGWRTWIFWVVILVMASACVLNAVGMIARTQKVRKHHHNKAA
;
A
#
# COMPACT_ATOMS: atom_id res chain seq x y z
N MET A 1 -29.35 -21.38 8.53
CA MET A 1 -27.98 -21.90 8.28
C MET A 1 -27.34 -21.23 7.06
N ALA A 2 -28.00 -21.21 5.88
CA ALA A 2 -27.46 -20.54 4.69
C ALA A 2 -27.10 -19.05 4.93
N ASP A 3 -28.00 -18.29 5.56
CA ASP A 3 -27.75 -16.87 5.90
C ASP A 3 -26.50 -16.69 6.77
N PHE A 4 -26.31 -17.56 7.75
CA PHE A 4 -25.15 -17.51 8.63
C PHE A 4 -23.85 -17.75 7.86
N ILE A 5 -23.83 -18.72 6.94
CA ILE A 5 -22.65 -19.04 6.13
C ILE A 5 -22.27 -17.87 5.22
N GLU A 6 -23.23 -17.19 4.62
CA GLU A 6 -22.97 -16.03 3.77
C GLU A 6 -22.45 -14.83 4.56
N TRP A 7 -23.02 -14.56 5.74
CA TRP A 7 -22.47 -13.54 6.63
C TRP A 7 -21.05 -13.88 7.07
N CYS A 8 -20.75 -15.16 7.34
CA CYS A 8 -19.39 -15.62 7.59
C CYS A 8 -18.48 -15.42 6.38
N SER A 9 -18.95 -15.68 5.16
CA SER A 9 -18.17 -15.49 3.93
C SER A 9 -17.84 -14.01 3.71
N PHE A 10 -18.84 -13.14 3.82
CA PHE A 10 -18.67 -11.68 3.77
C PHE A 10 -17.67 -11.19 4.81
N LEU A 11 -17.84 -11.57 6.08
CA LEU A 11 -16.92 -11.15 7.15
C LEU A 11 -15.52 -11.70 6.93
N GLY A 12 -15.41 -12.97 6.51
CA GLY A 12 -14.14 -13.62 6.20
C GLY A 12 -13.39 -12.91 5.08
N ALA A 13 -14.07 -12.53 4.01
CA ALA A 13 -13.48 -11.82 2.89
C ALA A 13 -12.95 -10.43 3.30
N TRP A 14 -13.71 -9.67 4.08
CA TRP A 14 -13.24 -8.38 4.61
C TRP A 14 -12.10 -8.52 5.62
N LEU A 15 -12.08 -9.60 6.41
CA LEU A 15 -10.97 -9.92 7.29
C LEU A 15 -9.68 -10.25 6.52
N LEU A 16 -9.76 -10.89 5.35
CA LEU A 16 -8.60 -11.09 4.47
C LEU A 16 -8.01 -9.76 4.02
N VAL A 17 -8.85 -8.78 3.66
CA VAL A 17 -8.41 -7.43 3.30
C VAL A 17 -7.72 -6.75 4.49
N ALA A 18 -8.37 -6.74 5.65
CA ALA A 18 -7.84 -6.13 6.85
C ALA A 18 -6.51 -6.78 7.30
N GLY A 19 -6.44 -8.11 7.25
CA GLY A 19 -5.26 -8.89 7.59
C GLY A 19 -4.09 -8.62 6.65
N ALA A 20 -4.33 -8.63 5.33
CA ALA A 20 -3.28 -8.33 4.35
C ALA A 20 -2.74 -6.91 4.51
N LEU A 21 -3.61 -5.92 4.74
CA LEU A 21 -3.17 -4.54 5.01
C LEU A 21 -2.34 -4.43 6.28
N PHE A 22 -2.78 -5.08 7.36
CA PHE A 22 -2.06 -5.07 8.62
C PHE A 22 -0.67 -5.71 8.49
N GLN A 23 -0.59 -6.89 7.85
CA GLN A 23 0.68 -7.59 7.63
C GLN A 23 1.61 -6.82 6.70
N ALA A 24 1.08 -6.20 5.63
CA ALA A 24 1.85 -5.33 4.76
C ALA A 24 2.52 -4.21 5.57
N ILE A 25 1.77 -3.51 6.42
CA ILE A 25 2.34 -2.39 7.17
C ILE A 25 3.33 -2.86 8.23
N LEU A 26 3.08 -4.00 8.87
CA LEU A 26 4.00 -4.57 9.87
C LEU A 26 5.34 -4.93 9.22
N GLU A 27 5.33 -5.69 8.13
CA GLU A 27 6.55 -6.13 7.46
C GLU A 27 7.30 -4.99 6.76
N LEU A 28 6.58 -3.99 6.21
CA LEU A 28 7.21 -2.83 5.59
C LEU A 28 7.83 -1.89 6.65
N ARG A 29 7.26 -1.82 7.86
CA ARG A 29 7.83 -1.04 8.96
C ARG A 29 9.12 -1.62 9.54
N GLU A 30 9.29 -2.94 9.49
CA GLU A 30 10.56 -3.55 9.87
C GLU A 30 11.70 -3.13 8.93
N GLN A 31 11.38 -2.80 7.68
CA GLN A 31 12.33 -2.27 6.69
C GLN A 31 12.54 -0.75 6.81
N ASP A 32 11.64 -0.01 7.50
CA ASP A 32 11.70 1.45 7.67
C ASP A 32 12.95 1.92 8.46
N LEU A 33 13.61 1.03 9.21
CA LEU A 33 14.87 1.33 9.91
C LEU A 33 16.04 1.70 8.96
N ARG A 34 15.90 1.44 7.66
CA ARG A 34 16.88 1.80 6.60
C ARG A 34 16.41 2.95 5.70
N ARG A 35 15.23 3.51 5.95
CA ARG A 35 14.64 4.56 5.11
C ARG A 35 15.39 5.88 5.21
N ASP A 36 16.00 6.15 6.36
CA ASP A 36 16.76 7.38 6.61
C ASP A 36 17.95 7.51 5.65
N GLU A 37 18.63 6.41 5.34
CA GLU A 37 19.74 6.34 4.38
C GLU A 37 19.29 6.65 2.94
N MET A 38 18.10 6.14 2.53
CA MET A 38 17.50 6.48 1.23
C MET A 38 17.06 7.94 1.14
N ILE A 39 16.53 8.52 2.23
CA ILE A 39 16.15 9.93 2.27
C ILE A 39 17.39 10.80 2.13
N GLU A 40 18.46 10.49 2.86
CA GLU A 40 19.73 11.21 2.80
C GLU A 40 20.33 11.19 1.38
N LEU A 41 20.39 10.03 0.73
CA LEU A 41 20.83 9.89 -0.67
C LEU A 41 19.94 10.66 -1.66
N SER A 42 18.63 10.74 -1.41
CA SER A 42 17.72 11.50 -2.28
C SER A 42 17.92 13.02 -2.17
N THR A 43 18.40 13.51 -1.03
CA THR A 43 18.68 14.94 -0.81
C THR A 43 20.03 15.38 -1.38
N THR A 44 20.99 14.47 -1.53
CA THR A 44 22.31 14.74 -2.09
C THR A 44 22.35 14.68 -3.61
N LEU A 45 21.36 14.04 -4.24
CA LEU A 45 21.28 13.92 -5.69
C LEU A 45 20.74 15.19 -6.37
N PRO A 46 21.37 15.66 -7.46
CA PRO A 46 20.90 16.82 -8.20
C PRO A 46 19.51 16.55 -8.78
N LYS A 47 18.59 17.50 -8.56
CA LYS A 47 17.21 17.43 -9.04
C LYS A 47 17.18 17.31 -10.55
N VAL A 48 16.41 16.35 -11.06
CA VAL A 48 16.23 16.14 -12.50
C VAL A 48 15.60 17.38 -13.12
N GLU A 49 16.29 17.99 -14.09
CA GLU A 49 15.71 19.12 -14.82
C GLU A 49 14.48 18.68 -15.61
N PRO A 50 13.33 19.38 -15.47
CA PRO A 50 12.12 19.03 -16.19
C PRO A 50 12.35 19.09 -17.70
N VAL A 51 11.62 18.26 -18.45
CA VAL A 51 11.56 18.39 -19.91
C VAL A 51 10.98 19.78 -20.21
N SER A 52 11.62 20.52 -21.12
CA SER A 52 11.14 21.85 -21.52
C SER A 52 9.69 21.77 -21.98
N ALA A 53 8.86 22.70 -21.51
CA ALA A 53 7.46 22.81 -21.90
C ALA A 53 7.27 22.97 -23.43
N TRP A 54 8.31 23.37 -24.17
CA TRP A 54 8.25 23.46 -25.64
C TRP A 54 7.95 22.12 -26.33
N TRP A 55 8.32 21.00 -25.70
CA TRP A 55 8.03 19.67 -26.23
C TRP A 55 6.54 19.29 -26.18
N TRP A 56 5.68 20.05 -25.47
CA TRP A 56 4.23 19.83 -25.49
C TRP A 56 3.59 20.01 -26.87
N ILE A 57 4.25 20.74 -27.77
CA ILE A 57 3.84 20.85 -29.18
C ILE A 57 3.77 19.45 -29.84
N LEU A 58 4.53 18.49 -29.34
CA LEU A 58 4.54 17.09 -29.77
C LEU A 58 4.35 16.15 -28.57
N PRO A 59 3.11 15.95 -28.09
CA PRO A 59 2.83 15.21 -26.85
C PRO A 59 3.45 13.81 -26.77
N PRO A 60 3.47 12.98 -27.84
CA PRO A 60 4.14 11.68 -27.80
C PRO A 60 5.64 11.80 -27.49
N LEU A 61 6.30 12.82 -28.04
CA LEU A 61 7.74 13.04 -27.89
C LEU A 61 8.09 13.59 -26.50
N HIS A 62 7.26 14.50 -25.97
CA HIS A 62 7.37 14.95 -24.58
C HIS A 62 7.28 13.77 -23.60
N LEU A 63 6.28 12.90 -23.75
CA LEU A 63 6.09 11.73 -22.90
C LEU A 63 7.28 10.76 -23.01
N TRP A 64 7.80 10.53 -24.22
CA TRP A 64 8.97 9.69 -24.43
C TRP A 64 10.24 10.27 -23.79
N LEU A 65 10.51 11.56 -23.98
CA LEU A 65 11.64 12.27 -23.36
C LEU A 65 11.55 12.25 -21.83
N GLN A 66 10.35 12.45 -21.29
CA GLN A 66 10.10 12.43 -19.86
C GLN A 66 10.33 11.03 -19.28
N ARG A 67 9.83 9.98 -19.93
CA ARG A 67 10.10 8.58 -19.54
C ARG A 67 11.59 8.28 -19.54
N ARG A 68 12.29 8.62 -20.62
CA ARG A 68 13.73 8.37 -20.76
C ARG A 68 14.56 9.11 -19.69
N ARG A 69 14.23 10.37 -19.39
CA ARG A 69 14.91 11.13 -18.32
C ARG A 69 14.63 10.57 -16.94
N ASN A 70 13.38 10.16 -16.67
CA ASN A 70 13.01 9.54 -15.40
C ASN A 70 13.73 8.20 -15.20
N GLU A 71 13.81 7.37 -16.25
CA GLU A 71 14.56 6.10 -16.23
C GLU A 71 16.05 6.32 -15.97
N ALA A 72 16.70 7.24 -16.70
CA ALA A 72 18.11 7.55 -16.50
C ALA A 72 18.39 8.08 -15.07
N SER A 73 17.51 8.92 -14.54
CA SER A 73 17.65 9.47 -13.19
C SER A 73 17.45 8.41 -12.11
N ARG A 74 16.44 7.54 -12.31
CA ARG A 74 16.22 6.38 -11.44
C ARG A 74 17.42 5.44 -11.44
N GLN A 75 18.00 5.15 -12.60
CA GLN A 75 19.19 4.30 -12.71
C GLN A 75 20.39 4.90 -11.99
N ARG A 76 20.62 6.22 -12.09
CA ARG A 76 21.69 6.90 -11.35
C ARG A 76 21.51 6.78 -9.84
N LEU A 77 20.28 6.97 -9.36
CA LEU A 77 19.96 6.84 -7.93
C LEU A 77 20.16 5.39 -7.45
N LEU A 78 19.69 4.41 -8.23
CA LEU A 78 19.87 2.99 -7.93
C LEU A 78 21.36 2.57 -7.94
N ASN A 79 22.17 3.09 -8.86
CA ASN A 79 23.60 2.80 -8.94
C ASN A 79 24.43 3.42 -7.82
N GLN A 80 23.89 4.37 -7.06
CA GLN A 80 24.55 4.99 -5.92
C GLN A 80 24.14 4.35 -4.59
N LEU A 81 23.18 3.43 -4.59
CA LEU A 81 22.84 2.65 -3.41
C LEU A 81 23.98 1.68 -3.10
N SER A 82 24.29 1.52 -1.82
CA SER A 82 25.09 0.39 -1.35
C SER A 82 24.38 -0.93 -1.70
N ASP A 83 25.13 -2.02 -1.84
CA ASP A 83 24.56 -3.36 -2.09
C ASP A 83 23.52 -3.72 -1.02
N GLU A 84 23.80 -3.33 0.22
CA GLU A 84 22.93 -3.48 1.38
C GLU A 84 21.61 -2.70 1.28
N ALA A 85 21.65 -1.46 0.79
CA ALA A 85 20.46 -0.64 0.55
C ALA A 85 19.64 -1.15 -0.64
N MET A 86 20.31 -1.64 -1.69
CA MET A 86 19.66 -2.29 -2.83
C MET A 86 18.91 -3.54 -2.39
N GLU A 87 19.53 -4.41 -1.59
CA GLU A 87 18.90 -5.61 -1.06
C GLU A 87 17.70 -5.29 -0.16
N GLY A 88 17.82 -4.23 0.66
CA GLY A 88 16.70 -3.72 1.47
C GLY A 88 15.53 -3.25 0.61
N LEU A 89 15.80 -2.48 -0.45
CA LEU A 89 14.78 -2.03 -1.39
C LEU A 89 14.09 -3.19 -2.11
N LEU A 90 14.85 -4.18 -2.58
CA LEU A 90 14.30 -5.36 -3.26
C LEU A 90 13.43 -6.18 -2.32
N THR A 91 13.89 -6.41 -1.08
CA THR A 91 13.11 -7.11 -0.05
C THR A 91 11.82 -6.36 0.29
N PHE A 92 11.89 -5.04 0.47
CA PHE A 92 10.71 -4.19 0.68
C PHE A 92 9.72 -4.31 -0.47
N MET A 93 10.19 -4.20 -1.72
CA MET A 93 9.35 -4.30 -2.92
C MET A 93 8.70 -5.67 -3.05
N ASN A 94 9.44 -6.75 -2.76
CA ASN A 94 8.92 -8.11 -2.81
C ASN A 94 7.83 -8.33 -1.76
N LYS A 95 8.04 -7.88 -0.52
CA LYS A 95 7.03 -7.93 0.56
C LYS A 95 5.79 -7.10 0.21
N ALA A 96 5.99 -5.85 -0.23
CA ALA A 96 4.90 -4.97 -0.64
C ALA A 96 4.07 -5.59 -1.77
N ARG A 97 4.73 -6.16 -2.78
CA ARG A 97 4.06 -6.83 -3.90
C ARG A 97 3.31 -8.07 -3.46
N GLY A 98 3.90 -8.89 -2.60
CA GLY A 98 3.25 -10.08 -2.04
C GLY A 98 1.93 -9.73 -1.37
N TRP A 99 1.97 -8.78 -0.43
CA TRP A 99 0.77 -8.34 0.28
C TRP A 99 -0.21 -7.55 -0.59
N PHE A 100 0.27 -6.83 -1.60
CA PHE A 100 -0.61 -6.20 -2.59
C PHE A 100 -1.45 -7.24 -3.35
N ILE A 101 -0.83 -8.34 -3.78
CA ILE A 101 -1.54 -9.42 -4.50
C ILE A 101 -2.58 -10.07 -3.57
N VAL A 102 -2.20 -10.41 -2.33
CA VAL A 102 -3.10 -11.03 -1.35
C VAL A 102 -4.26 -10.08 -0.99
N GLY A 103 -3.96 -8.82 -0.69
CA GLY A 103 -4.96 -7.81 -0.37
C GLY A 103 -5.91 -7.52 -1.53
N SER A 104 -5.40 -7.50 -2.77
CA SER A 104 -6.23 -7.37 -3.97
C SER A 104 -7.15 -8.57 -4.16
N GLY A 105 -6.64 -9.79 -3.96
CA GLY A 105 -7.44 -11.02 -4.01
C GLY A 105 -8.55 -11.03 -2.94
N GLY A 106 -8.21 -10.66 -1.71
CA GLY A 106 -9.18 -10.49 -0.62
C GLY A 106 -10.23 -9.43 -0.94
N LEU A 107 -9.84 -8.31 -1.55
CA LEU A 107 -10.76 -7.23 -1.92
C LEU A 107 -11.73 -7.67 -3.02
N LEU A 108 -11.25 -8.36 -4.04
CA LEU A 108 -12.10 -8.91 -5.09
C LEU A 108 -13.13 -9.89 -4.52
N LEU A 109 -12.69 -10.78 -3.62
CA LEU A 109 -13.59 -11.69 -2.91
C LEU A 109 -14.60 -10.92 -2.05
N ALA A 110 -14.16 -9.92 -1.30
CA ALA A 110 -15.04 -9.10 -0.46
C ALA A 110 -16.09 -8.34 -1.27
N VAL A 111 -15.72 -7.84 -2.45
CA VAL A 111 -16.65 -7.21 -3.39
C VAL A 111 -17.69 -8.23 -3.88
N ALA A 112 -17.26 -9.44 -4.27
CA ALA A 112 -18.16 -10.49 -4.73
C ALA A 112 -19.15 -10.93 -3.64
N GLU A 113 -18.68 -11.16 -2.41
CA GLU A 113 -19.51 -11.53 -1.28
C GLU A 113 -20.49 -10.41 -0.86
N THR A 114 -20.03 -9.15 -0.93
CA THR A 114 -20.90 -7.99 -0.66
C THR A 114 -22.00 -7.86 -1.72
N TRP A 115 -21.68 -8.16 -2.99
CA TRP A 115 -22.66 -8.21 -4.07
C TRP A 115 -23.68 -9.33 -3.85
N GLY A 116 -23.21 -10.54 -3.49
CA GLY A 116 -24.09 -11.68 -3.18
C GLY A 116 -25.09 -11.39 -2.06
N LEU A 117 -24.66 -10.73 -0.98
CA LEU A 117 -25.55 -10.24 0.08
C LEU A 117 -26.56 -9.22 -0.43
N THR A 118 -26.12 -8.29 -1.28
CA THR A 118 -26.98 -7.24 -1.84
C THR A 118 -28.10 -7.85 -2.69
N GLU A 119 -27.76 -8.82 -3.56
CA GLU A 119 -28.76 -9.53 -4.38
C GLU A 119 -29.73 -10.34 -3.54
N LYS A 120 -29.23 -11.11 -2.57
CA LYS A 120 -30.07 -11.96 -1.73
C LYS A 120 -31.12 -11.19 -0.95
N TYR A 121 -30.72 -10.08 -0.33
CA TYR A 121 -31.63 -9.25 0.47
C TYR A 121 -32.39 -8.22 -0.37
N GLY A 122 -32.20 -8.20 -1.70
CA GLY A 122 -32.85 -7.26 -2.61
C GLY A 122 -32.49 -5.81 -2.32
N TRP A 123 -31.28 -5.54 -1.82
CA TRP A 123 -30.83 -4.19 -1.50
C TRP A 123 -30.66 -3.35 -2.76
N ARG A 124 -30.91 -2.06 -2.62
CA ARG A 124 -30.72 -1.09 -3.70
C ARG A 124 -29.22 -0.92 -3.98
N THR A 125 -28.82 -0.78 -5.24
CA THR A 125 -27.41 -0.76 -5.68
C THR A 125 -26.53 0.28 -4.97
N TRP A 126 -27.07 1.39 -4.49
CA TRP A 126 -26.30 2.38 -3.75
C TRP A 126 -25.83 1.86 -2.37
N ILE A 127 -26.60 0.95 -1.75
CA ILE A 127 -26.26 0.34 -0.46
C ILE A 127 -24.97 -0.48 -0.60
N PHE A 128 -24.83 -1.23 -1.71
CA PHE A 128 -23.59 -1.94 -2.03
C PHE A 128 -22.37 -1.02 -1.98
N TRP A 129 -22.40 0.12 -2.69
CA TRP A 129 -21.29 1.07 -2.70
C TRP A 129 -21.01 1.69 -1.32
N VAL A 130 -22.06 1.96 -0.54
CA VAL A 130 -21.91 2.44 0.84
C VAL A 130 -21.23 1.38 1.71
N VAL A 131 -21.64 0.12 1.62
CA VAL A 131 -21.01 -0.98 2.36
C VAL A 131 -19.54 -1.15 1.96
N ILE A 132 -19.22 -1.12 0.66
CA ILE A 132 -17.82 -1.16 0.17
C ILE A 132 -17.00 -0.03 0.80
N LEU A 133 -17.48 1.22 0.73
CA LEU A 133 -16.76 2.38 1.27
C LEU A 133 -16.58 2.29 2.78
N VAL A 134 -17.61 1.90 3.51
CA VAL A 134 -17.57 1.74 4.97
C VAL A 134 -16.58 0.66 5.37
N MET A 135 -16.65 -0.52 4.74
CA MET A 135 -15.79 -1.65 5.08
C MET A 135 -14.33 -1.42 4.69
N ALA A 136 -14.07 -0.84 3.51
CA ALA A 136 -12.72 -0.45 3.11
C ALA A 136 -12.11 0.58 4.07
N SER A 137 -12.90 1.59 4.46
CA SER A 137 -12.49 2.59 5.45
C SER A 137 -12.21 1.94 6.81
N ALA A 138 -13.07 1.02 7.26
CA ALA A 138 -12.89 0.29 8.50
C ALA A 138 -11.59 -0.53 8.49
N CYS A 139 -11.26 -1.20 7.38
CA CYS A 139 -10.01 -1.96 7.23
C CYS A 139 -8.78 -1.06 7.38
N VAL A 140 -8.77 0.10 6.70
CA VAL A 140 -7.66 1.06 6.77
C VAL A 140 -7.54 1.66 8.17
N LEU A 141 -8.65 2.13 8.75
CA LEU A 141 -8.69 2.71 10.10
C LEU A 141 -8.25 1.69 11.16
N ASN A 142 -8.67 0.44 11.02
CA ASN A 142 -8.26 -0.63 11.90
C ASN A 142 -6.74 -0.88 11.83
N ALA A 143 -6.19 -0.97 10.61
CA ALA A 143 -4.76 -1.14 10.41
C ALA A 143 -3.95 0.02 11.04
N VAL A 144 -4.35 1.27 10.77
CA VAL A 144 -3.72 2.47 11.36
C VAL A 144 -3.86 2.49 12.89
N GLY A 145 -5.04 2.16 13.40
CA GLY A 145 -5.33 2.12 14.84
C GLY A 145 -4.49 1.09 15.58
N MET A 146 -4.32 -0.11 15.03
CA MET A 146 -3.46 -1.15 15.60
C MET A 146 -2.00 -0.68 15.70
N ILE A 147 -1.49 -0.07 14.64
CA ILE A 147 -0.11 0.45 14.59
C ILE A 147 0.11 1.53 15.66
N ALA A 148 -0.83 2.47 15.78
CA ALA A 148 -0.75 3.54 16.77
C ALA A 148 -0.73 3.00 18.21
N ARG A 149 -1.44 1.89 18.47
CA ARG A 149 -1.42 1.20 19.77
C ARG A 149 -0.04 0.59 20.06
N THR A 150 0.54 -0.12 19.09
CA THR A 150 1.87 -0.72 19.24
C THR A 150 2.95 0.32 19.54
N GLN A 151 2.89 1.48 18.88
CA GLN A 151 3.83 2.58 19.15
C GLN A 151 3.68 3.15 20.57
N LYS A 152 2.45 3.31 21.07
CA LYS A 152 2.20 3.80 22.43
C LYS A 152 2.79 2.85 23.49
N VAL A 153 2.63 1.54 23.31
CA VAL A 153 3.18 0.54 24.24
C VAL A 153 4.71 0.58 24.26
N ARG A 154 5.36 0.65 23.08
CA ARG A 154 6.82 0.75 22.97
C ARG A 154 7.37 2.00 23.68
N LYS A 155 6.73 3.16 23.50
CA LYS A 155 7.12 4.42 24.17
C LYS A 155 7.01 4.33 25.69
N HIS A 156 5.95 3.69 26.20
CA HIS A 156 5.76 3.51 27.64
C HIS A 156 6.80 2.58 28.27
N HIS A 157 7.24 1.53 27.57
CA HIS A 157 8.33 0.67 28.03
C HIS A 157 9.68 1.37 28.07
N HIS A 158 10.02 2.17 27.05
CA HIS A 158 11.30 2.89 27.01
C HIS A 158 11.42 3.92 28.14
N ASN A 159 10.34 4.63 28.46
CA ASN A 159 10.30 5.59 29.58
C ASN A 159 10.36 4.94 30.97
N LYS A 160 10.11 3.63 31.12
CA LYS A 160 10.25 2.92 32.40
C LYS A 160 11.66 2.34 32.61
N ALA A 161 12.46 2.27 31.55
CA ALA A 161 13.80 1.71 31.57
C ALA A 161 14.91 2.78 31.65
N ALA A 162 14.55 4.06 31.57
CA ALA A 162 15.41 5.23 31.76
C ALA A 162 15.13 5.85 33.14
#